data_AF-A0A0G1QT92-F1
#
_entry.id   AF-A0A0G1QT92-F1
#
_cell.length_a   1.000
_cell.length_b   1.000
_cell.length_c   1.000
_cell.angle_alpha   90.00
_cell.angle_beta   90.00
_cell.angle_gamma   90.00
#
_symmetry.space_group_name_H-M   'P 1'
#
loop_
_entity.id
_entity.type
_entity.pdbx_description
1 polymer ?
#
loop_
_entity_poly.entity_id
_entity_poly.type
_entity_poly.pdbx_seq_one_letter_code
_entity_poly.pdbx_strand_id
1 'polypeptide(L)'
;MSPVTLYRRQREIINFISQYIQKNSTSPTLQEIADAMGLSSLATVHEHLQTLAKKGVIKRFDGLVRGIEILDDKINTSLQGIELQVVGYIAAGRPIDAIENPIDTITVSSDLVSSVKRCYVLQVRGASMIQD
;
A
#
# COMPACT_ATOMS: atom_id res chain seq x y z
N MET A 1 4.50 15.99 4.67
CA MET A 1 3.42 15.40 5.50
C MET A 1 4.06 14.69 6.67
N SER A 2 3.63 14.99 7.89
CA SER A 2 4.11 14.35 9.13
C SER A 2 3.73 12.87 9.15
N PRO A 3 4.54 11.98 9.74
CA PRO A 3 4.19 10.56 9.82
C PRO A 3 2.92 10.39 10.67
N VAL A 4 1.89 9.78 10.10
CA VAL A 4 0.65 9.50 10.83
C VAL A 4 0.85 8.26 11.70
N THR A 5 0.81 8.44 13.03
CA THR A 5 0.85 7.33 13.97
C THR A 5 -0.51 6.63 14.01
N LEU A 6 -0.57 5.40 13.49
CA LEU A 6 -1.76 4.55 13.54
C LEU A 6 -1.61 3.48 14.63
N TYR A 7 -2.55 3.47 15.58
CA TYR A 7 -2.66 2.42 16.59
C TYR A 7 -3.18 1.12 15.98
N ARG A 8 -2.92 -0.02 16.63
CA ARG A 8 -3.21 -1.36 16.07
C ARG A 8 -4.62 -1.49 15.49
N ARG A 9 -5.63 -1.06 16.26
CA ARG A 9 -7.04 -1.13 15.85
C ARG A 9 -7.39 -0.22 14.67
N GLN A 10 -6.79 0.96 14.61
CA GLN A 10 -6.96 1.91 13.50
C GLN A 10 -6.38 1.34 12.20
N ARG A 11 -5.25 0.64 12.30
CA ARG A 11 -4.61 -0.04 11.16
C ARG A 11 -5.47 -1.21 10.65
N GLU A 12 -5.99 -2.02 11.57
CA GLU A 12 -6.92 -3.11 11.23
C GLU A 12 -8.16 -2.58 10.47
N ILE A 13 -8.77 -1.48 10.93
CA ILE A 13 -9.91 -0.84 10.26
C ILE A 13 -9.55 -0.39 8.83
N ILE A 14 -8.41 0.28 8.66
CA ILE A 14 -7.98 0.74 7.32
C ILE A 14 -7.73 -0.44 6.38
N ASN A 15 -7.04 -1.47 6.86
CA ASN A 15 -6.79 -2.67 6.06
C ASN A 15 -8.09 -3.33 5.61
N PHE A 16 -9.07 -3.43 6.51
CA PHE A 16 -10.39 -3.94 6.17
C PHE A 16 -11.09 -3.08 5.11
N ILE A 17 -11.12 -1.75 5.29
CA ILE A 17 -11.74 -0.83 4.33
C ILE A 17 -11.10 -0.97 2.96
N SER A 18 -9.77 -1.01 2.92
CA SER A 18 -9.01 -1.20 1.67
C SER A 18 -9.36 -2.51 0.97
N GLN A 19 -9.29 -3.64 1.69
CA GLN A 19 -9.62 -4.95 1.12
C GLN A 19 -11.07 -5.02 0.65
N TYR A 20 -11.99 -4.41 1.39
CA TYR A 20 -13.40 -4.35 1.02
C TYR A 20 -13.60 -3.56 -0.28
N ILE A 21 -12.95 -2.40 -0.43
CA ILE A 21 -13.02 -1.59 -1.64
C ILE A 21 -12.45 -2.37 -2.84
N GLN A 22 -11.31 -3.04 -2.68
CA GLN A 22 -10.73 -3.86 -3.76
C GLN A 22 -11.67 -5.00 -4.19
N LYS A 23 -12.34 -5.64 -3.23
CA LYS A 23 -13.23 -6.77 -3.53
C LYS A 23 -14.57 -6.35 -4.11
N ASN A 24 -15.17 -5.29 -3.59
CA ASN A 24 -16.56 -4.91 -3.87
C ASN A 24 -16.69 -3.61 -4.70
N SER A 25 -15.58 -2.98 -5.08
CA SER A 25 -15.53 -1.67 -5.77
C SER A 25 -16.32 -0.55 -5.08
N THR A 26 -16.62 -0.70 -3.79
CA THR A 26 -17.45 0.21 -3.01
C THR A 26 -16.93 0.27 -1.57
N SER A 27 -17.13 1.39 -0.87
CA SER A 27 -16.70 1.51 0.52
C SER A 27 -17.64 0.74 1.46
N PRO A 28 -17.12 0.11 2.53
CA PRO A 28 -17.96 -0.58 3.51
C PRO A 28 -18.79 0.42 4.33
N THR A 29 -19.88 -0.09 4.87
CA THR A 29 -20.76 0.61 5.81
C THR A 29 -20.23 0.54 7.24
N LEU A 30 -20.74 1.40 8.12
CA LEU A 30 -20.43 1.37 9.56
C LEU A 30 -20.71 0.00 10.19
N GLN A 31 -21.78 -0.66 9.77
CA GLN A 31 -22.19 -1.96 10.29
C GLN A 31 -21.21 -3.06 9.84
N GLU A 32 -20.85 -3.10 8.56
CA GLU A 32 -19.89 -4.08 8.04
C GLU A 32 -18.50 -3.94 8.70
N ILE A 33 -18.07 -2.71 9.00
CA ILE A 33 -16.83 -2.49 9.75
C ILE A 33 -16.97 -3.00 11.19
N ALA A 34 -18.11 -2.79 11.83
CA ALA A 34 -18.34 -3.28 13.20
C ALA A 34 -18.33 -4.82 13.25
N ASP A 35 -19.04 -5.48 12.32
CA ASP A 35 -19.10 -6.93 12.18
C ASP A 35 -17.72 -7.52 11.91
N ALA A 36 -16.98 -6.99 10.93
CA ALA A 36 -15.65 -7.49 10.57
C ALA A 36 -14.63 -7.32 11.70
N MET A 37 -14.78 -6.28 12.51
CA MET A 37 -13.89 -6.02 13.63
C MET A 37 -14.39 -6.70 14.92
N GLY A 38 -15.59 -7.27 14.95
CA GLY A 38 -16.19 -7.88 16.14
C GLY A 38 -16.50 -6.87 17.25
N LEU A 39 -16.84 -5.63 16.91
CA LEU A 39 -17.27 -4.62 17.90
C LEU A 39 -18.79 -4.61 18.04
N SER A 40 -19.26 -4.64 19.28
CA SER A 40 -20.69 -4.57 19.61
C SER A 40 -21.29 -3.17 19.43
N SER A 41 -20.46 -2.12 19.30
CA SER A 41 -20.92 -0.74 19.27
C SER A 41 -20.47 0.00 18.01
N LEU A 42 -21.46 0.45 17.22
CA LEU A 42 -21.25 1.33 16.07
C LEU A 42 -20.60 2.66 16.46
N ALA A 43 -20.82 3.12 17.70
CA ALA A 43 -20.23 4.36 18.21
C ALA A 43 -18.70 4.27 18.29
N THR A 44 -18.16 3.12 18.68
CA THR A 44 -16.70 2.92 18.75
C THR A 44 -16.06 2.94 17.35
N VAL A 45 -16.72 2.34 16.36
CA VAL A 45 -16.29 2.42 14.97
C VAL A 45 -16.33 3.87 14.48
N HIS A 46 -17.40 4.60 14.80
CA HIS A 46 -17.54 6.00 14.45
C HIS A 46 -16.39 6.86 15.02
N GLU A 47 -16.03 6.65 16.29
CA GLU A 47 -14.93 7.36 16.95
C GLU A 47 -13.56 7.07 16.29
N HIS A 48 -13.30 5.80 15.97
CA HIS A 48 -12.08 5.42 15.26
C HIS A 48 -12.01 6.06 13.88
N LEU A 49 -13.10 6.02 13.11
CA LEU A 49 -13.18 6.64 11.79
C LEU A 49 -13.02 8.16 11.87
N GLN A 50 -13.59 8.82 12.88
CA GLN A 50 -13.43 10.26 13.07
C GLN A 50 -11.98 10.61 13.42
N THR A 51 -11.30 9.79 14.21
CA THR A 51 -9.88 9.97 14.51
C THR A 51 -9.02 9.81 13.27
N LEU A 52 -9.32 8.81 12.43
CA LEU A 52 -8.64 8.58 11.16
C LEU A 52 -8.85 9.74 10.18
N ALA A 53 -10.07 10.31 10.14
CA ALA A 53 -10.38 11.48 9.34
C ALA A 53 -9.64 12.73 9.82
N LYS A 54 -9.59 12.97 11.14
CA LYS A 54 -8.80 14.06 11.73
C LYS A 54 -7.30 13.94 11.44
N LYS A 55 -6.80 12.71 11.32
CA LYS A 55 -5.41 12.41 10.95
C LYS A 55 -5.14 12.57 9.44
N GLY A 56 -6.16 12.82 8.62
CA GLY A 56 -6.04 12.98 7.18
C GLY A 56 -5.82 11.66 6.41
N VAL A 57 -6.09 10.52 7.03
CA VAL A 57 -5.87 9.19 6.42
C VAL A 57 -7.06 8.76 5.58
N ILE A 58 -8.26 9.16 6.00
CA ILE A 58 -9.51 8.88 5.29
C ILE A 58 -10.32 10.17 5.18
N LYS A 59 -11.14 10.26 4.13
CA LYS A 59 -12.21 11.24 3.99
C LYS A 59 -13.54 10.54 4.18
N ARG A 60 -14.47 11.22 4.87
CA ARG A 60 -15.84 10.75 5.02
C ARG A 60 -16.79 11.81 4.47
N PHE A 61 -17.82 11.35 3.77
CA PHE A 61 -18.90 12.19 3.28
C PHE A 61 -20.13 11.93 4.14
N ASP A 62 -20.48 12.92 4.97
CA ASP A 62 -21.69 12.87 5.79
C ASP A 62 -22.93 12.82 4.89
N GLY A 63 -23.88 11.96 5.23
CA GLY A 63 -25.10 11.72 4.44
C GLY A 63 -25.02 10.57 3.44
N LEU A 64 -23.83 9.98 3.22
CA LEU A 64 -23.68 8.79 2.40
C LEU A 64 -23.40 7.56 3.27
N VAL A 65 -24.21 6.51 3.10
CA VAL A 65 -24.02 5.21 3.77
C VAL A 65 -22.66 4.58 3.39
N ARG A 66 -22.22 4.81 2.16
CA ARG A 66 -20.95 4.35 1.57
C ARG A 66 -20.11 5.53 1.08
N GLY A 67 -19.73 6.41 2.01
CA GLY A 67 -18.98 7.62 1.73
C GLY A 67 -17.60 7.64 2.36
N ILE A 68 -16.87 6.52 2.38
CA ILE A 68 -15.51 6.47 2.94
C ILE A 68 -14.48 6.36 1.81
N GLU A 69 -13.54 7.29 1.79
CA GLU A 69 -12.44 7.36 0.83
C GLU A 69 -11.10 7.32 1.58
N ILE A 70 -10.14 6.52 1.12
CA ILE A 70 -8.80 6.48 1.71
C ILE A 70 -7.93 7.53 1.01
N LEU A 71 -7.33 8.45 1.77
CA LEU A 71 -6.52 9.56 1.26
C LEU A 71 -5.01 9.31 1.32
N ASP A 72 -4.56 8.29 2.06
CA ASP A 72 -3.13 8.06 2.27
C ASP A 72 -2.49 7.30 1.10
N ASP A 73 -1.76 8.03 0.25
CA ASP A 73 -1.00 7.49 -0.88
C ASP A 73 0.06 6.47 -0.46
N LYS A 74 0.60 6.53 0.78
CA LYS A 74 1.55 5.50 1.24
C LYS A 74 0.86 4.18 1.56
N ILE A 75 -0.39 4.24 2.01
CA ILE A 75 -1.20 3.05 2.21
C ILE A 75 -1.59 2.51 0.84
N ASN A 76 -2.06 3.34 -0.10
CA ASN A 76 -2.27 2.94 -1.51
C ASN A 76 -1.01 2.31 -2.15
N THR A 77 0.17 2.92 -1.97
CA THR A 77 1.45 2.44 -2.51
C THR A 77 1.91 1.13 -1.85
N SER A 78 1.66 0.95 -0.55
CA SER A 78 1.93 -0.32 0.14
C SER A 78 0.97 -1.43 -0.28
N LEU A 79 -0.25 -1.06 -0.69
CA LEU A 79 -1.31 -1.97 -1.10
C LEU A 79 -1.29 -2.34 -2.59
N GLN A 80 -0.73 -1.50 -3.46
CA GLN A 80 -0.68 -1.73 -4.92
C GLN A 80 0.70 -2.22 -5.40
N GLY A 81 1.69 -2.26 -4.52
CA GLY A 81 3.07 -2.49 -4.91
C GLY A 81 3.64 -1.28 -5.66
N ILE A 82 4.96 -1.18 -5.67
CA ILE A 82 5.68 -0.14 -6.39
C ILE A 82 6.06 -0.73 -7.74
N GLU A 83 5.61 -0.11 -8.83
CA GLU A 83 6.13 -0.40 -10.16
C GLU A 83 7.55 0.17 -10.28
N LEU A 84 8.52 -0.73 -10.43
CA LEU A 84 9.90 -0.38 -10.71
C LEU A 84 10.21 -0.69 -12.17
N GLN A 85 10.89 0.24 -12.83
CA GLN A 85 11.41 0.00 -14.18
C GLN A 85 12.57 -0.99 -14.13
N VAL A 86 12.53 -1.95 -15.05
CA VAL A 86 13.66 -2.82 -15.34
C VAL A 86 14.60 -2.07 -16.26
N VAL A 87 15.71 -1.60 -15.71
CA VAL A 87 16.64 -0.67 -16.40
C VAL A 87 17.69 -1.42 -17.23
N GLY A 88 17.82 -2.75 -17.06
CA GLY A 88 18.66 -3.57 -17.92
C GLY A 88 19.18 -4.84 -17.26
N TYR A 89 20.26 -5.39 -17.83
CA TYR A 89 20.91 -6.61 -17.37
C TYR A 89 22.24 -6.32 -16.66
N ILE A 90 22.55 -7.06 -15.61
CA ILE A 90 23.90 -7.10 -15.03
C ILE A 90 24.56 -8.44 -15.36
N ALA A 91 25.77 -8.37 -15.93
CA ALA A 91 26.60 -9.55 -16.18
C ALA A 91 27.40 -9.92 -14.93
N ALA A 92 27.36 -11.20 -14.59
CA ALA A 92 28.23 -11.80 -13.61
C ALA A 92 29.71 -11.68 -14.04
N GLY A 93 30.48 -10.79 -13.40
CA GLY A 93 31.95 -10.85 -13.40
C GLY A 93 32.74 -9.83 -14.25
N ARG A 94 32.11 -8.98 -15.08
CA ARG A 94 32.79 -7.80 -15.69
C ARG A 94 31.82 -6.62 -15.81
N PRO A 95 32.24 -5.38 -15.48
CA PRO A 95 31.36 -4.22 -15.59
C PRO A 95 31.06 -3.96 -17.06
N ILE A 96 29.79 -4.01 -17.44
CA ILE A 96 29.28 -3.50 -18.71
C ILE A 96 28.32 -2.35 -18.38
N ASP A 97 28.44 -1.26 -19.12
CA ASP A 97 27.56 -0.10 -19.02
C ASP A 97 26.11 -0.53 -19.25
N ALA A 98 25.26 -0.23 -18.27
CA ALA A 98 23.85 -0.55 -18.33
C ALA A 98 23.19 0.25 -19.46
N ILE A 99 22.72 -0.43 -20.50
CA ILE A 99 21.96 0.19 -21.57
C ILE A 99 20.55 0.49 -21.02
N GLU A 100 20.25 1.77 -20.76
CA GLU A 100 19.00 2.31 -20.21
C GLU A 100 17.82 2.25 -21.20
N ASN A 101 17.52 1.08 -21.77
CA ASN A 101 16.24 0.89 -22.44
C ASN A 101 15.28 0.24 -21.44
N PRO A 102 14.21 0.92 -20.99
CA PRO A 102 13.21 0.30 -20.12
C PRO A 102 12.49 -0.80 -20.92
N ILE A 103 12.88 -2.05 -20.66
CA ILE A 103 12.36 -3.23 -21.38
C ILE A 103 11.04 -3.70 -20.74
N ASP A 104 10.84 -3.44 -19.44
CA ASP A 104 9.69 -3.95 -18.69
C ASP A 104 9.49 -3.21 -17.35
N THR A 105 8.33 -3.36 -16.73
CA THR A 105 8.01 -2.87 -15.37
C THR A 105 7.60 -4.02 -14.47
N ILE A 106 8.17 -4.09 -13.27
CA ILE A 106 7.84 -5.14 -12.29
C ILE A 106 7.27 -4.49 -11.04
N THR A 107 6.12 -5.01 -10.60
CA THR A 107 5.49 -4.64 -9.33
C THR A 107 6.18 -5.38 -8.18
N VAL A 108 6.71 -4.63 -7.23
CA VAL A 108 7.34 -5.18 -6.01
C VAL A 108 6.64 -4.65 -4.77
N SER A 109 6.65 -5.42 -3.67
CA SER A 109 6.11 -4.93 -2.40
C SER A 109 6.85 -3.67 -1.95
N SER A 110 6.12 -2.71 -1.37
CA SER A 110 6.70 -1.51 -0.78
C SER A 110 7.74 -1.80 0.30
N ASP A 111 7.67 -2.97 0.94
CA ASP A 111 8.59 -3.37 2.01
C ASP A 111 10.00 -3.69 1.48
N LEU A 112 10.11 -4.03 0.19
CA LEU A 112 11.39 -4.32 -0.47
C LEU A 112 12.13 -3.07 -0.95
N VAL A 113 11.46 -1.91 -0.89
CA VAL A 113 11.90 -0.70 -1.58
C VAL A 113 11.92 0.48 -0.62
N SER A 114 13.00 1.25 -0.64
CA SER A 114 13.08 2.45 0.18
C SER A 114 12.17 3.54 -0.40
N SER A 115 11.19 4.03 0.38
CA SER A 115 10.31 5.12 -0.05
C SER A 115 11.00 6.48 -0.24
N VAL A 116 12.31 6.57 0.05
CA VAL A 116 13.08 7.82 0.04
C VAL A 116 14.13 7.83 -1.07
N LYS A 117 14.51 6.66 -1.60
CA LYS A 117 15.57 6.52 -2.60
C LYS A 117 14.97 6.07 -3.93
N ARG A 118 15.59 6.49 -5.04
CA ARG A 118 15.24 5.95 -6.37
C ARG A 118 15.67 4.49 -6.40
N CYS A 119 14.74 3.62 -6.81
CA CYS A 119 14.97 2.19 -6.95
C CYS A 119 14.70 1.77 -8.39
N TYR A 120 15.38 0.73 -8.82
CA TYR A 120 15.26 0.13 -10.15
C TYR A 120 15.57 -1.36 -10.05
N VAL A 121 15.06 -2.15 -11.00
CA VAL A 121 15.31 -3.59 -11.06
C VAL A 121 16.32 -3.88 -12.16
N LEU A 122 17.25 -4.80 -11.87
CA LEU A 122 18.18 -5.36 -12.86
C LEU A 122 18.01 -6.87 -12.94
N GLN A 123 17.98 -7.40 -14.16
CA GLN A 123 17.94 -8.85 -14.37
C GLN A 123 19.36 -9.40 -14.44
N VAL A 124 19.70 -10.32 -13.53
CA VAL A 124 21.01 -10.99 -13.51
C VAL A 124 21.05 -12.06 -14.59
N ARG A 125 22.10 -12.08 -15.42
CA ARG A 125 22.42 -13.22 -16.31
C ARG A 125 23.77 -13.82 -15.92
N GLY A 126 23.76 -15.10 -15.56
CA GLY A 126 24.95 -15.88 -15.19
C GLY A 126 24.81 -16.58 -13.83
N ALA A 127 25.77 -17.45 -13.51
CA ALA A 127 25.73 -18.31 -12.32
C ALA A 127 26.54 -17.77 -11.11
N SER A 128 27.16 -16.57 -11.18
CA SER A 128 28.08 -16.08 -10.12
C SER A 128 27.45 -15.78 -8.75
N MET A 129 26.12 -15.75 -8.62
CA MET A 129 25.43 -15.57 -7.33
C MET A 129 24.70 -16.83 -6.87
N ILE A 130 25.06 -17.98 -7.44
CA ILE A 130 24.66 -19.30 -6.96
C ILE A 130 25.87 -19.82 -6.16
N GLN A 131 25.77 -19.89 -4.84
CA GLN A 131 26.64 -20.75 -4.04
C GLN A 131 25.93 -22.10 -3.93
N ASP A 132 26.66 -23.19 -4.19
CA ASP A 132 26.24 -24.55 -3.78
C ASP A 132 26.04 -24.64 -2.26
#